data_AF-A0A967GQR3-F1
#
_entry.id   AF-A0A967GQR3-F1
#
_cell.length_a   1.000
_cell.length_b   1.000
_cell.length_c   1.000
_cell.angle_alpha   90.00
_cell.angle_beta   90.00
_cell.angle_gamma   90.00
#
_symmetry.space_group_name_H-M   'P 1'
#
loop_
_entity.id
_entity.type
_entity.pdbx_description
1 polymer ?
#
loop_
_entity_poly.entity_id
_entity_poly.type
_entity_poly.pdbx_seq_one_letter_code
_entity_poly.pdbx_strand_id
1 'polypeptide(L)' 'MAHYTMVKSTFFNGVQHPAIVLRHEDGSLETVREFGYQDFKQRLG' A
#
# COMPACT_ATOMS: atom_id res chain seq x y z
N MET A 1 -0.16 11.33 6.54
CA MET A 1 0.97 10.39 6.67
C MET A 1 1.56 10.19 5.27
N ALA A 2 2.78 10.65 5.02
CA ALA A 2 3.37 10.58 3.67
C ALA A 2 4.84 10.14 3.72
N HIS A 3 5.68 10.85 4.49
CA HIS A 3 7.10 10.52 4.59
C HIS A 3 7.37 9.51 5.72
N TYR A 4 8.29 8.58 5.47
CA TYR A 4 8.77 7.56 6.42
C TYR A 4 7.72 6.62 7.02
N THR A 5 6.51 6.56 6.46
CA THR A 5 5.46 5.60 6.83
C THR A 5 5.44 4.42 5.87
N MET A 6 5.20 4.68 4.58
CA MET A 6 5.07 3.64 3.55
C MET A 6 6.37 2.86 3.33
N VAL A 7 7.53 3.48 3.57
CA VAL A 7 8.85 2.82 3.43
C VAL A 7 9.19 1.88 4.60
N LYS A 8 8.39 1.89 5.67
CA LYS A 8 8.60 1.07 6.88
C LYS A 8 7.38 0.21 7.24
N SER A 9 6.39 0.14 6.36
CA SER A 9 5.19 -0.65 6.60
C SER A 9 5.47 -2.15 6.44
N THR A 10 4.66 -2.97 7.10
CA THR A 10 4.82 -4.43 7.14
C THR A 10 3.47 -5.12 6.90
N PHE A 11 3.49 -6.44 6.72
CA PHE A 11 2.29 -7.27 6.77
C PHE A 11 2.18 -7.98 8.13
N PHE A 12 2.51 -7.27 9.22
CA PHE A 12 2.43 -7.84 10.55
C PHE A 12 1.01 -8.39 10.81
N ASN A 13 0.95 -9.62 11.33
CA ASN A 13 -0.29 -10.34 11.59
C ASN A 13 -1.19 -10.56 10.37
N GLY A 14 -0.65 -10.48 9.14
CA GLY A 14 -1.40 -10.68 7.90
C GLY A 14 -2.42 -9.58 7.61
N VAL A 15 -2.34 -8.43 8.27
CA VAL A 15 -3.25 -7.30 8.04
C VAL A 15 -3.08 -6.80 6.60
N GLN A 16 -4.21 -6.49 5.95
CA GLN A 16 -4.21 -5.98 4.58
C GLN A 16 -3.45 -4.65 4.51
N HIS A 17 -2.53 -4.57 3.56
CA HIS A 17 -1.76 -3.35 3.33
C HIS A 17 -2.64 -2.27 2.70
N PRO A 18 -2.53 -0.99 3.14
CA PRO A 18 -3.28 0.09 2.50
C PRO A 18 -2.82 0.29 1.05
N ALA A 19 -3.77 0.54 0.16
CA ALA A 19 -3.48 0.98 -1.19
C ALA A 19 -2.80 2.36 -1.19
N ILE A 20 -1.96 2.61 -2.18
CA ILE A 20 -1.35 3.93 -2.42
C ILE A 20 -2.15 4.59 -3.52
N VAL A 21 -2.77 5.73 -3.20
CA VAL A 21 -3.65 6.49 -4.10
C VAL A 21 -3.13 7.92 -4.20
N LEU A 22 -3.08 8.45 -5.41
CA LEU A 22 -2.83 9.86 -5.70
C LEU A 22 -4.15 10.56 -5.96
N ARG A 23 -4.29 11.77 -5.42
CA ARG A 23 -5.37 12.67 -5.77
C ARG A 23 -4.81 13.75 -6.68
N HIS A 24 -5.33 13.82 -7.90
CA HIS A 24 -4.99 14.84 -8.87
C HIS A 24 -5.66 16.18 -8.52
N GLU A 25 -5.17 17.26 -9.12
CA GLU A 25 -5.68 18.62 -8.88
C GLU A 25 -7.16 18.79 -9.30
N ASP A 26 -7.59 18.05 -10.33
CA ASP A 26 -8.98 17.99 -10.78
C ASP A 26 -9.91 17.19 -9.85
N GLY A 27 -9.34 16.59 -8.80
CA GLY A 27 -10.05 15.79 -7.81
C GLY A 27 -10.19 14.31 -8.16
N SER A 28 -9.73 13.87 -9.33
CA SER A 28 -9.69 12.45 -9.67
C SER A 28 -8.72 11.69 -8.78
N LEU A 29 -8.99 10.40 -8.58
CA LEU A 29 -8.16 9.50 -7.79
C LEU A 29 -7.52 8.47 -8.70
N GLU A 30 -6.21 8.31 -8.57
CA GLU A 30 -5.44 7.29 -9.27
C GLU A 30 -4.85 6.31 -8.25
N THR A 31 -5.18 5.04 -8.39
CA THR A 31 -4.55 3.98 -7.61
C THR A 31 -3.18 3.66 -8.19
N VAL A 32 -2.11 4.00 -7.47
CA VAL A 32 -0.72 3.74 -7.86
C VAL A 32 -0.31 2.30 -7.53
N ARG A 33 -0.77 1.78 -6.39
CA ARG A 33 -0.49 0.40 -5.98
C ARG A 33 -1.60 -0.16 -5.10
N GLU A 34 -2.11 -1.32 -5.49
CA GLU A 34 -2.88 -2.21 -4.62
C GLU A 34 -2.02 -3.39 -4.18
N PHE A 35 -2.28 -3.88 -2.97
CA PHE A 35 -1.61 -5.03 -2.40
C PHE A 35 -2.62 -6.15 -2.22
N GLY A 36 -2.30 -7.30 -2.78
CA GLY A 36 -3.12 -8.51 -2.69
C GLY A 36 -2.45 -9.59 -1.85
N TYR A 37 -3.11 -10.75 -1.80
CA TYR A 37 -2.59 -11.91 -1.07
C TYR A 37 -1.21 -12.36 -1.56
N GLN A 38 -0.93 -12.23 -2.87
CA GLN A 38 0.37 -12.62 -3.42
C GLN A 38 1.52 -11.77 -2.87
N ASP A 39 1.31 -10.47 -2.63
CA ASP A 39 2.31 -9.60 -2.01
C ASP A 39 2.65 -10.03 -0.59
N PHE A 40 1.63 -10.39 0.18
CA PHE A 40 1.81 -10.94 1.52
C PHE A 40 2.59 -12.26 1.47
N LYS A 41 2.12 -13.21 0.63
CA LYS A 41 2.71 -14.54 0.50
C LYS A 41 4.18 -14.49 0.09
N GLN A 42 4.53 -13.64 -0.87
CA GLN A 42 5.92 -13.47 -1.35
C GLN A 42 6.87 -12.98 -0.25
N ARG A 43 6.38 -12.36 0.83
CA ARG A 43 7.21 -11.91 1.96
C ARG A 43 7.41 -12.94 3.06
N LEU A 44 6.75 -14.10 2.98
CA LEU A 44 6.86 -15.15 4.00
C LEU A 44 8.03 -16.12 3.79
N GLY A 45 8.68 -16.09 2.62
CA GLY A 45 9.70 -17.06 2.23
C GLY A 45 9.12 -18.26 1.50
#